data_AF-A0A7U6LCE1-F1
#
_entry.id   AF-A0A7U6LCE1-F1
#
_cell.length_a   1.000
_cell.length_b   1.000
_cell.length_c   1.000
_cell.angle_alpha   90.00
_cell.angle_beta   90.00
_cell.angle_gamma   90.00
#
_symmetry.space_group_name_H-M   'P 1'
#
loop_
_entity.id
_entity.type
_entity.pdbx_description
1 polymer ?
#
loop_
_entity_poly.entity_id
_entity_poly.type
_entity_poly.pdbx_seq_one_letter_code
_entity_poly.pdbx_strand_id
1 'polypeptide(L)'
;MAKLKFPDNFWWGSATSGPQSEGRFNKKSRNIFDYWFDTDKKAFFDGVGPDVASNFYNSFREDIRLYKEIGLNSLRTSIQWTRLIKDFETGEVDEDGVRFYKEVIEEFEKNGITLVMNLFHFDMPIELQEKYGGWESKHVVELFIKYARKAFELFGDKVKYWTTFNEPIVPVEAQYMYQFHYPLIVDGKKAMQVLYNTALASAKVIEEFRKTEMLKKDGEIGIILNLTPSYPRSENEEDVKAAKISDAFFNNSFLDPAIYGKFPELLTDILEKDGVLWENTEEELKIISENTVDFLGVNYYQPRRIKARETEFDISKNGWLPDKYFENYDMPGKRMNIYRGWEIYPQAIYDIAKNIQDNYKNIKWFISENGMGVEGEEKFKNEQGIIEDDYRIDFFREHLTHLHRAIEEGSNCFGYHTWTPIDCWSWTNAYKNRYGFISVDLPTQIKTIKKSGYWIKKVSETNEIDSWDI
;
A
#
# COMPACT_ATOMS: atom_id res chain seq x y z
N MET A 1 -15.03 21.64 -20.05
CA MET A 1 -14.72 20.92 -18.80
C MET A 1 -15.12 21.80 -17.63
N ALA A 2 -15.92 21.26 -16.70
CA ALA A 2 -16.36 21.97 -15.50
C ALA A 2 -15.26 21.95 -14.44
N LYS A 3 -15.24 22.94 -13.54
CA LYS A 3 -14.37 22.91 -12.36
C LYS A 3 -15.00 22.06 -11.27
N LEU A 4 -14.27 21.06 -10.80
CA LEU A 4 -14.68 20.15 -9.72
C LEU A 4 -13.93 20.54 -8.45
N LYS A 5 -14.64 21.00 -7.42
CA LYS A 5 -14.05 21.51 -6.18
C LYS A 5 -14.16 20.46 -5.08
N PHE A 6 -13.04 20.17 -4.42
CA PHE A 6 -12.98 19.18 -3.35
C PHE A 6 -13.32 19.79 -1.98
N PRO A 7 -13.61 18.96 -0.97
CA PRO A 7 -13.86 19.42 0.40
C PRO A 7 -12.73 20.31 0.93
N ASP A 8 -13.06 21.21 1.86
CA ASP A 8 -12.03 22.02 2.51
C ASP A 8 -11.08 21.13 3.32
N ASN A 9 -9.79 21.48 3.34
CA ASN A 9 -8.71 20.70 3.97
C ASN A 9 -8.48 19.29 3.37
N PHE A 10 -8.96 19.04 2.15
CA PHE A 10 -8.69 17.79 1.45
C PHE A 10 -7.19 17.53 1.31
N TRP A 11 -6.77 16.29 1.57
CA TRP A 11 -5.37 15.92 1.43
C TRP A 11 -5.01 15.79 -0.04
N TRP A 12 -4.13 16.66 -0.50
CA TRP A 12 -3.44 16.56 -1.78
C TRP A 12 -2.02 16.11 -1.47
N GLY A 13 -1.83 14.80 -1.49
CA GLY A 13 -0.62 14.18 -1.00
C GLY A 13 -0.04 13.15 -1.96
N SER A 14 0.94 12.44 -1.46
CA SER A 14 1.65 11.42 -2.20
C SER A 14 2.19 10.35 -1.24
N ALA A 15 2.42 9.16 -1.76
CA ALA A 15 2.85 8.01 -0.98
C ALA A 15 4.15 7.42 -1.52
N THR A 16 5.01 6.99 -0.59
CA THR A 16 6.19 6.16 -0.84
C THR A 16 6.33 5.17 0.33
N SER A 17 7.42 4.40 0.37
CA SER A 17 7.80 3.58 1.51
C SER A 17 9.28 3.67 1.80
N GLY A 18 9.67 3.43 3.06
CA GLY A 18 11.07 3.43 3.48
C GLY A 18 11.97 2.56 2.58
N PRO A 19 11.64 1.28 2.33
CA PRO A 19 12.42 0.41 1.46
C PRO A 19 12.61 0.94 0.03
N GLN A 20 11.62 1.66 -0.50
CA GLN A 20 11.61 2.10 -1.88
C GLN A 20 12.25 3.48 -2.11
N SER A 21 12.46 4.26 -1.05
CA SER A 21 13.06 5.60 -1.15
C SER A 21 14.40 5.75 -0.44
N GLU A 22 14.59 5.14 0.73
CA GLU A 22 15.70 5.48 1.65
C GLU A 22 17.08 5.04 1.13
N GLY A 23 17.17 3.82 0.62
CA GLY A 23 18.45 3.12 0.46
C GLY A 23 18.85 2.34 1.72
N ARG A 24 19.89 1.51 1.62
CA ARG A 24 20.40 0.66 2.72
C ARG A 24 21.53 1.31 3.54
N PHE A 25 21.79 2.61 3.35
CA PHE A 25 22.80 3.37 4.08
C PHE A 25 22.61 3.22 5.60
N ASN A 26 23.67 2.80 6.29
CA ASN A 26 23.70 2.54 7.74
C ASN A 26 22.55 1.67 8.28
N LYS A 27 21.86 0.89 7.42
CA LYS A 27 20.76 0.04 7.86
C LYS A 27 21.31 -1.23 8.50
N LYS A 28 20.98 -1.45 9.78
CA LYS A 28 21.58 -2.52 10.61
C LYS A 28 21.24 -3.93 10.10
N SER A 29 19.98 -4.15 9.76
CA SER A 29 19.46 -5.45 9.31
C SER A 29 18.92 -5.36 7.89
N ARG A 30 18.75 -6.55 7.30
CA ARG A 30 18.21 -6.72 5.94
C ARG A 30 16.74 -7.11 6.02
N ASN A 31 15.91 -6.51 5.19
CA ASN A 31 14.59 -7.05 4.91
C ASN A 31 14.69 -8.16 3.83
N ILE A 32 13.58 -8.85 3.57
CA ILE A 32 13.51 -9.91 2.57
C ILE A 32 13.93 -9.47 1.15
N PHE A 33 13.72 -8.20 0.77
CA PHE A 33 14.10 -7.68 -0.54
C PHE A 33 15.58 -7.33 -0.63
N ASP A 34 16.16 -6.79 0.44
CA ASP A 34 17.61 -6.60 0.55
C ASP A 34 18.32 -7.96 0.38
N TYR A 35 17.83 -8.99 1.07
CA TYR A 35 18.36 -10.35 0.97
C TYR A 35 18.16 -10.95 -0.43
N TRP A 36 16.97 -10.77 -1.00
CA TRP A 36 16.69 -11.29 -2.34
C TRP A 36 17.58 -10.64 -3.40
N PHE A 37 17.82 -9.33 -3.29
CA PHE A 37 18.78 -8.66 -4.18
C PHE A 37 20.22 -9.13 -3.96
N ASP A 38 20.65 -9.35 -2.71
CA ASP A 38 21.98 -9.88 -2.40
C ASP A 38 22.21 -11.27 -3.01
N THR A 39 21.15 -12.09 -3.09
CA THR A 39 21.21 -13.50 -3.52
C THR A 39 20.87 -13.72 -4.99
N ASP A 40 19.98 -12.91 -5.58
CA ASP A 40 19.59 -12.99 -6.99
C ASP A 40 19.30 -11.62 -7.60
N LYS A 41 20.38 -10.94 -8.04
CA LYS A 41 20.28 -9.67 -8.75
C LYS A 41 19.51 -9.75 -10.07
N LYS A 42 19.39 -10.93 -10.69
CA LYS A 42 18.72 -11.09 -12.00
C LYS A 42 17.19 -11.02 -11.87
N ALA A 43 16.66 -11.24 -10.67
CA ALA A 43 15.25 -11.02 -10.36
C ALA A 43 14.86 -9.53 -10.46
N PHE A 44 15.82 -8.61 -10.47
CA PHE A 44 15.58 -7.16 -10.47
C PHE A 44 15.94 -6.56 -11.83
N PHE A 45 15.04 -5.75 -12.37
CA PHE A 45 15.21 -5.09 -13.66
C PHE A 45 16.52 -4.28 -13.70
N ASP A 46 17.31 -4.49 -14.76
CA ASP A 46 18.66 -3.94 -14.95
C ASP A 46 19.64 -4.17 -13.78
N GLY A 47 19.36 -5.14 -12.90
CA GLY A 47 20.17 -5.42 -11.72
C GLY A 47 20.19 -4.25 -10.71
N VAL A 48 19.16 -3.40 -10.71
CA VAL A 48 19.05 -2.25 -9.81
C VAL A 48 18.31 -2.63 -8.53
N GLY A 49 19.03 -2.64 -7.41
CA GLY A 49 18.51 -3.02 -6.10
C GLY A 49 18.18 -1.85 -5.17
N PRO A 50 17.78 -2.15 -3.92
CA PRO A 50 17.38 -1.16 -2.91
C PRO A 50 18.57 -0.49 -2.20
N ASP A 51 19.83 -0.75 -2.61
CA ASP A 51 21.03 -0.23 -1.93
C ASP A 51 21.05 1.30 -1.85
N VAL A 52 20.74 1.96 -2.98
CA VAL A 52 20.65 3.43 -3.06
C VAL A 52 19.19 3.90 -3.08
N ALA A 53 18.31 3.14 -3.73
CA ALA A 53 16.93 3.52 -4.01
C ALA A 53 16.86 4.95 -4.62
N SER A 54 16.12 5.88 -4.00
CA SER A 54 16.06 7.30 -4.42
C SER A 54 16.89 8.21 -3.51
N ASN A 55 17.80 7.61 -2.72
CA ASN A 55 18.76 8.28 -1.84
C ASN A 55 18.12 9.11 -0.71
N PHE A 56 16.86 8.83 -0.35
CA PHE A 56 16.12 9.63 0.64
C PHE A 56 16.79 9.64 2.02
N TYR A 57 17.55 8.59 2.38
CA TYR A 57 18.34 8.60 3.62
C TYR A 57 19.28 9.81 3.72
N ASN A 58 19.89 10.20 2.60
CA ASN A 58 20.84 11.32 2.55
C ASN A 58 20.17 12.64 2.13
N SER A 59 19.12 12.58 1.29
CA SER A 59 18.52 13.77 0.67
C SER A 59 17.12 14.14 1.18
N PHE A 60 16.65 13.58 2.30
CA PHE A 60 15.26 13.84 2.75
C PHE A 60 14.94 15.32 2.93
N ARG A 61 15.90 16.18 3.29
CA ARG A 61 15.67 17.64 3.42
C ARG A 61 15.42 18.29 2.07
N GLU A 62 16.15 17.91 1.05
CA GLU A 62 15.93 18.36 -0.34
C GLU A 62 14.61 17.81 -0.86
N ASP A 63 14.36 16.52 -0.67
CA ASP A 63 13.19 15.81 -1.18
C ASP A 63 11.90 16.35 -0.54
N ILE A 64 11.88 16.58 0.78
CA ILE A 64 10.73 17.18 1.49
C ILE A 64 10.47 18.62 1.06
N ARG A 65 11.52 19.40 0.78
CA ARG A 65 11.37 20.74 0.20
C ARG A 65 10.74 20.69 -1.20
N LEU A 66 11.13 19.71 -2.03
CA LEU A 66 10.49 19.50 -3.34
C LEU A 66 9.02 19.10 -3.19
N TYR A 67 8.66 18.26 -2.22
CA TYR A 67 7.26 17.92 -1.93
C TYR A 67 6.44 19.17 -1.63
N LYS A 68 7.00 20.09 -0.83
CA LYS A 68 6.38 21.38 -0.55
C LYS A 68 6.30 22.26 -1.79
N GLU A 69 7.34 22.29 -2.61
CA GLU A 69 7.43 23.11 -3.83
C GLU A 69 6.35 22.75 -4.85
N ILE A 70 6.04 21.45 -5.00
CA ILE A 70 4.94 20.95 -5.83
C ILE A 70 3.57 20.99 -5.12
N GLY A 71 3.49 21.61 -3.93
CA GLY A 71 2.23 21.89 -3.25
C GLY A 71 1.63 20.74 -2.45
N LEU A 72 2.36 19.64 -2.17
CA LEU A 72 1.82 18.58 -1.33
C LEU A 72 1.56 19.09 0.09
N ASN A 73 0.37 18.79 0.63
CA ASN A 73 -0.02 19.14 2.00
C ASN A 73 0.05 17.96 2.96
N SER A 74 0.21 16.75 2.43
CA SER A 74 0.34 15.51 3.18
C SER A 74 1.24 14.52 2.45
N LEU A 75 1.89 13.65 3.21
CA LEU A 75 2.70 12.55 2.67
C LEU A 75 2.50 11.30 3.51
N ARG A 76 2.52 10.14 2.85
CA ARG A 76 2.58 8.84 3.49
C ARG A 76 3.92 8.16 3.20
N THR A 77 4.59 7.66 4.24
CA THR A 77 5.80 6.82 4.13
C THR A 77 5.80 5.74 5.23
N SER A 78 6.87 4.93 5.33
CA SER A 78 6.98 3.89 6.34
C SER A 78 8.28 3.93 7.13
N ILE A 79 8.21 3.53 8.40
CA ILE A 79 9.38 3.17 9.19
C ILE A 79 9.76 1.74 8.81
N GLN A 80 11.04 1.51 8.51
CA GLN A 80 11.56 0.16 8.30
C GLN A 80 11.86 -0.49 9.65
N TRP A 81 11.25 -1.64 9.91
CA TRP A 81 11.55 -2.45 11.10
C TRP A 81 13.05 -2.76 11.18
N THR A 82 13.67 -3.09 10.05
CA THR A 82 15.10 -3.39 9.91
C THR A 82 16.05 -2.20 10.05
N ARG A 83 15.51 -0.98 10.13
CA ARG A 83 16.29 0.23 10.46
C ARG A 83 16.10 0.64 11.92
N LEU A 84 14.86 0.65 12.41
CA LEU A 84 14.58 1.15 13.76
C LEU A 84 15.09 0.21 14.86
N ILE A 85 15.05 -1.10 14.62
CA ILE A 85 15.35 -2.12 15.64
C ILE A 85 16.65 -2.83 15.30
N LYS A 86 17.57 -2.88 16.27
CA LYS A 86 18.85 -3.60 16.15
C LYS A 86 18.80 -5.02 16.72
N ASP A 87 17.92 -5.28 17.69
CA ASP A 87 17.64 -6.61 18.24
C ASP A 87 16.13 -6.82 18.29
N PHE A 88 15.63 -7.69 17.41
CA PHE A 88 14.20 -7.95 17.25
C PHE A 88 13.57 -8.65 18.46
N GLU A 89 14.32 -9.46 19.20
CA GLU A 89 13.79 -10.21 20.35
C GLU A 89 13.53 -9.28 21.54
N THR A 90 14.47 -8.36 21.78
CA THR A 90 14.40 -7.40 22.88
C THR A 90 13.65 -6.12 22.51
N GLY A 91 13.56 -5.79 21.22
CA GLY A 91 13.05 -4.51 20.74
C GLY A 91 14.04 -3.36 20.97
N GLU A 92 15.32 -3.67 21.16
CA GLU A 92 16.36 -2.67 21.32
C GLU A 92 16.50 -1.86 20.03
N VAL A 93 16.49 -0.53 20.16
CA VAL A 93 16.51 0.39 19.01
C VAL A 93 17.93 0.61 18.49
N ASP A 94 18.04 0.86 17.20
CA ASP A 94 19.27 1.37 16.57
C ASP A 94 19.30 2.90 16.67
N GLU A 95 20.36 3.47 17.25
CA GLU A 95 20.44 4.91 17.52
C GLU A 95 20.46 5.75 16.23
N ASP A 96 21.08 5.26 15.16
CA ASP A 96 21.10 5.96 13.87
C ASP A 96 19.72 5.89 13.20
N GLY A 97 19.04 4.75 13.30
CA GLY A 97 17.65 4.61 12.86
C GLY A 97 16.70 5.58 13.58
N VAL A 98 16.83 5.71 14.91
CA VAL A 98 16.04 6.66 15.71
C VAL A 98 16.33 8.09 15.29
N ARG A 99 17.62 8.46 15.16
CA ARG A 99 18.05 9.78 14.69
C ARG A 99 17.44 10.09 13.33
N PHE A 100 17.57 9.19 12.37
CA PHE A 100 17.08 9.38 11.01
C PHE A 100 15.58 9.66 10.97
N TYR A 101 14.75 8.80 11.57
CA TYR A 101 13.30 9.01 11.54
C TYR A 101 12.87 10.26 12.31
N LYS A 102 13.52 10.57 13.44
CA LYS A 102 13.26 11.82 14.16
C LYS A 102 13.55 13.05 13.28
N GLU A 103 14.71 13.10 12.62
CA GLU A 103 15.07 14.20 11.74
C GLU A 103 14.11 14.32 10.54
N VAL A 104 13.68 13.19 9.96
CA VAL A 104 12.70 13.16 8.86
C VAL A 104 11.34 13.73 9.31
N ILE A 105 10.82 13.28 10.46
CA ILE A 105 9.54 13.74 11.01
C ILE A 105 9.59 15.24 11.32
N GLU A 106 10.67 15.71 11.95
CA GLU A 106 10.88 17.13 12.22
C GLU A 106 10.95 17.96 10.93
N GLU A 107 11.50 17.41 9.84
CA GLU A 107 11.57 18.09 8.56
C GLU A 107 10.19 18.19 7.87
N PHE A 108 9.35 17.16 7.96
CA PHE A 108 7.96 17.24 7.52
C PHE A 108 7.17 18.30 8.29
N GLU A 109 7.32 18.33 9.62
CA GLU A 109 6.70 19.32 10.48
C GLU A 109 7.10 20.76 10.10
N LYS A 110 8.41 21.02 9.89
CA LYS A 110 8.91 22.34 9.45
C LYS A 110 8.32 22.80 8.12
N ASN A 111 8.07 21.88 7.19
CA ASN A 111 7.50 22.19 5.89
C ASN A 111 5.96 22.24 5.90
N GLY A 112 5.34 21.97 7.05
CA GLY A 112 3.88 21.97 7.21
C GLY A 112 3.21 20.92 6.34
N ILE A 113 3.83 19.74 6.21
CA ILE A 113 3.30 18.59 5.48
C ILE A 113 2.81 17.58 6.51
N THR A 114 1.54 17.23 6.45
CA THR A 114 0.94 16.22 7.34
C THR A 114 1.51 14.84 7.03
N LEU A 115 2.09 14.17 8.02
CA LEU A 115 2.74 12.87 7.83
C LEU A 115 1.82 11.74 8.29
N VAL A 116 1.62 10.77 7.40
CA VAL A 116 1.03 9.46 7.71
C VAL A 116 2.15 8.44 7.79
N MET A 117 2.34 7.84 8.96
CA MET A 117 3.43 6.90 9.19
C MET A 117 2.95 5.45 9.22
N ASN A 118 3.36 4.68 8.22
CA ASN A 118 3.08 3.27 8.12
C ASN A 118 4.15 2.41 8.84
N LEU A 119 3.73 1.35 9.51
CA LEU A 119 4.65 0.50 10.27
C LEU A 119 5.23 -0.67 9.48
N PHE A 120 4.54 -1.15 8.44
CA PHE A 120 5.02 -2.29 7.64
C PHE A 120 4.68 -2.14 6.15
N HIS A 121 5.70 -2.21 5.29
CA HIS A 121 5.55 -2.16 3.84
C HIS A 121 6.41 -3.25 3.18
N PHE A 122 5.94 -4.50 3.28
CA PHE A 122 6.54 -5.70 2.66
C PHE A 122 7.97 -6.02 3.11
N ASP A 123 8.44 -5.39 4.18
CA ASP A 123 9.83 -5.31 4.60
C ASP A 123 10.15 -6.16 5.82
N MET A 124 9.61 -7.37 5.86
CA MET A 124 9.92 -8.38 6.89
C MET A 124 11.43 -8.52 7.07
N PRO A 125 11.98 -8.40 8.30
CA PRO A 125 13.38 -8.74 8.56
C PRO A 125 13.70 -10.16 8.12
N ILE A 126 14.77 -10.34 7.34
CA ILE A 126 15.14 -11.67 6.86
C ILE A 126 15.48 -12.62 8.01
N GLU A 127 16.04 -12.11 9.11
CA GLU A 127 16.34 -12.91 10.29
C GLU A 127 15.08 -13.53 10.90
N LEU A 128 13.95 -12.80 10.89
CA LEU A 128 12.67 -13.31 11.37
C LEU A 128 12.00 -14.25 10.36
N GLN A 129 12.15 -13.98 9.07
CA GLN A 129 11.68 -14.87 8.01
C GLN A 129 12.38 -16.24 8.08
N GLU A 130 13.71 -16.27 8.19
CA GLU A 130 14.49 -17.51 8.22
C GLU A 130 14.34 -18.28 9.54
N LYS A 131 14.32 -17.57 10.68
CA LYS A 131 14.27 -18.21 12.01
C LYS A 131 12.88 -18.73 12.38
N TYR A 132 11.83 -18.02 11.98
CA TYR A 132 10.47 -18.27 12.45
C TYR A 132 9.43 -18.42 11.34
N GLY A 133 9.80 -18.29 10.07
CA GLY A 133 8.82 -18.26 8.96
C GLY A 133 8.12 -16.90 8.82
N GLY A 134 8.65 -15.83 9.42
CA GLY A 134 8.07 -14.49 9.32
C GLY A 134 6.63 -14.47 9.86
N TRP A 135 5.68 -14.07 9.03
CA TRP A 135 4.27 -13.97 9.42
C TRP A 135 3.57 -15.31 9.67
N GLU A 136 4.20 -16.46 9.36
CA GLU A 136 3.71 -17.76 9.80
C GLU A 136 3.67 -17.88 11.33
N SER A 137 4.52 -17.12 12.04
CA SER A 137 4.73 -17.26 13.47
C SER A 137 4.05 -16.17 14.30
N LYS A 138 3.23 -16.61 15.27
CA LYS A 138 2.66 -15.72 16.30
C LYS A 138 3.74 -15.10 17.20
N HIS A 139 4.93 -15.69 17.32
CA HIS A 139 6.06 -15.04 18.00
C HIS A 139 6.50 -13.78 17.25
N VAL A 140 6.57 -13.83 15.92
CA VAL A 140 6.91 -12.65 15.09
C VAL A 140 5.85 -11.57 15.20
N VAL A 141 4.56 -11.94 15.34
CA VAL A 141 3.48 -11.00 15.67
C VAL A 141 3.79 -10.24 16.97
N GLU A 142 4.21 -10.94 18.03
CA GLU A 142 4.61 -10.31 19.30
C GLU A 142 5.84 -9.40 19.17
N LEU A 143 6.81 -9.77 18.32
CA LEU A 143 7.97 -8.91 18.04
C LEU A 143 7.57 -7.65 17.27
N PHE A 144 6.61 -7.75 16.34
CA PHE A 144 6.11 -6.60 15.60
C PHE A 144 5.42 -5.59 16.52
N ILE A 145 4.69 -6.07 17.53
CA ILE A 145 4.05 -5.20 18.53
C ILE A 145 5.11 -4.46 19.36
N LYS A 146 6.21 -5.14 19.75
CA LYS A 146 7.33 -4.47 20.43
C LYS A 146 7.93 -3.35 19.58
N TYR A 147 8.12 -3.60 18.29
CA TYR A 147 8.58 -2.60 17.33
C TYR A 147 7.60 -1.42 17.21
N ALA A 148 6.31 -1.71 17.03
CA ALA A 148 5.28 -0.68 16.93
C ALA A 148 5.22 0.19 18.20
N ARG A 149 5.27 -0.43 19.39
CA ARG A 149 5.35 0.28 20.67
C ARG A 149 6.54 1.24 20.69
N LYS A 150 7.73 0.80 20.26
CA LYS A 150 8.92 1.68 20.20
C LYS A 150 8.73 2.84 19.24
N ALA A 151 8.12 2.61 18.07
CA ALA A 151 7.82 3.69 17.14
C ALA A 151 6.84 4.71 17.76
N PHE A 152 5.79 4.26 18.44
CA PHE A 152 4.84 5.15 19.12
C PHE A 152 5.50 5.94 20.26
N GLU A 153 6.29 5.28 21.11
CA GLU A 153 7.02 5.91 22.22
C GLU A 153 7.99 7.01 21.73
N LEU A 154 8.65 6.78 20.60
CA LEU A 154 9.69 7.68 20.08
C LEU A 154 9.14 8.83 19.24
N PHE A 155 8.06 8.61 18.50
CA PHE A 155 7.63 9.49 17.41
C PHE A 155 6.18 9.96 17.54
N GLY A 156 5.39 9.35 18.41
CA GLY A 156 3.97 9.64 18.54
C GLY A 156 3.69 11.07 19.03
N ASP A 157 4.64 11.74 19.68
CA ASP A 157 4.47 13.14 20.06
C ASP A 157 4.33 14.10 18.87
N LYS A 158 4.86 13.73 17.69
CA LYS A 158 4.82 14.52 16.45
C LYS A 158 3.99 13.89 15.34
N VAL A 159 3.83 12.57 15.34
CA VAL A 159 3.07 11.85 14.32
C VAL A 159 1.66 11.54 14.81
N LYS A 160 0.66 12.14 14.15
CA LYS A 160 -0.76 11.96 14.48
C LYS A 160 -1.42 10.81 13.74
N TYR A 161 -1.06 10.57 12.49
CA TYR A 161 -1.70 9.56 11.65
C TYR A 161 -0.76 8.36 11.46
N TRP A 162 -1.21 7.20 11.93
CA TRP A 162 -0.47 5.95 11.84
C TRP A 162 -1.22 4.95 10.98
N THR A 163 -0.50 4.04 10.33
CA THR A 163 -1.12 2.84 9.74
C THR A 163 -0.34 1.59 10.11
N THR A 164 -1.06 0.51 10.41
CA THR A 164 -0.44 -0.76 10.80
C THR A 164 0.30 -1.40 9.64
N PHE A 165 -0.37 -1.55 8.49
CA PHE A 165 0.15 -2.24 7.31
C PHE A 165 -0.17 -1.49 6.02
N ASN A 166 0.73 -1.61 5.05
CA ASN A 166 0.41 -1.51 3.63
C ASN A 166 -0.03 -2.87 3.11
N GLU A 167 -1.23 -2.94 2.53
CA GLU A 167 -1.76 -4.09 1.78
C GLU A 167 -1.32 -5.45 2.35
N PRO A 168 -1.77 -5.83 3.56
CA PRO A 168 -1.32 -7.07 4.20
C PRO A 168 -1.68 -8.33 3.39
N ILE A 169 -2.59 -8.25 2.42
CA ILE A 169 -2.86 -9.30 1.43
C ILE A 169 -1.69 -9.54 0.48
N VAL A 170 -0.89 -8.52 0.15
CA VAL A 170 0.21 -8.64 -0.80
C VAL A 170 1.29 -9.58 -0.29
N PRO A 171 1.77 -9.54 0.97
CA PRO A 171 2.63 -10.60 1.50
C PRO A 171 2.01 -12.00 1.41
N VAL A 172 0.71 -12.16 1.67
CA VAL A 172 0.02 -13.47 1.56
C VAL A 172 0.14 -14.00 0.13
N GLU A 173 -0.23 -13.17 -0.85
CA GLU A 173 -0.17 -13.48 -2.28
C GLU A 173 1.27 -13.69 -2.76
N ALA A 174 2.12 -12.70 -2.55
CA ALA A 174 3.44 -12.62 -3.15
C ALA A 174 4.44 -13.60 -2.54
N GLN A 175 4.36 -13.87 -1.22
CA GLN A 175 5.33 -14.72 -0.52
C GLN A 175 4.92 -16.19 -0.43
N TYR A 176 3.61 -16.49 -0.47
CA TYR A 176 3.09 -17.83 -0.18
C TYR A 176 2.17 -18.40 -1.29
N MET A 177 1.83 -17.64 -2.34
CA MET A 177 0.97 -18.14 -3.43
C MET A 177 1.57 -17.95 -4.83
N TYR A 178 1.96 -16.72 -5.19
CA TYR A 178 2.26 -16.32 -6.58
C TYR A 178 3.72 -15.97 -6.83
N GLN A 179 4.58 -16.14 -5.83
CA GLN A 179 6.04 -16.04 -5.96
C GLN A 179 6.51 -14.70 -6.55
N PHE A 180 5.90 -13.60 -6.10
CA PHE A 180 6.35 -12.26 -6.46
C PHE A 180 7.36 -11.70 -5.45
N HIS A 181 7.33 -12.13 -4.19
CA HIS A 181 8.21 -11.68 -3.12
C HIS A 181 8.90 -12.89 -2.46
N TYR A 182 10.18 -12.75 -2.11
CA TYR A 182 10.88 -13.73 -1.26
C TYR A 182 10.07 -14.00 0.03
N PRO A 183 9.94 -15.26 0.52
CA PRO A 183 10.65 -16.50 0.16
C PRO A 183 10.12 -17.29 -1.07
N LEU A 184 9.15 -16.78 -1.83
CA LEU A 184 8.63 -17.45 -3.04
C LEU A 184 8.02 -18.84 -2.77
N ILE A 185 7.40 -19.02 -1.61
CA ILE A 185 6.70 -20.25 -1.22
C ILE A 185 5.38 -20.35 -2.01
N VAL A 186 4.94 -21.59 -2.28
CA VAL A 186 3.60 -21.90 -2.78
C VAL A 186 2.96 -22.89 -1.81
N ASP A 187 2.18 -22.38 -0.86
CA ASP A 187 1.49 -23.15 0.17
C ASP A 187 0.28 -22.34 0.68
N GLY A 188 -0.91 -22.68 0.18
CA GLY A 188 -2.10 -21.93 0.55
C GLY A 188 -2.53 -22.12 2.00
N LYS A 189 -2.17 -23.23 2.68
CA LYS A 189 -2.46 -23.37 4.12
C LYS A 189 -1.62 -22.39 4.93
N LYS A 190 -0.34 -22.27 4.61
CA LYS A 190 0.53 -21.23 5.19
C LYS A 190 0.04 -19.83 4.84
N ALA A 191 -0.38 -19.60 3.60
CA ALA A 191 -0.93 -18.31 3.18
C ALA A 191 -2.13 -17.91 4.06
N MET A 192 -3.06 -18.83 4.37
CA MET A 192 -4.20 -18.52 5.23
C MET A 192 -3.81 -18.29 6.68
N GLN A 193 -2.80 -19.01 7.21
CA GLN A 193 -2.25 -18.70 8.53
C GLN A 193 -1.59 -17.32 8.58
N VAL A 194 -0.85 -16.94 7.54
CA VAL A 194 -0.21 -15.62 7.39
C VAL A 194 -1.25 -14.51 7.32
N LEU A 195 -2.33 -14.72 6.57
CA LEU A 195 -3.47 -13.82 6.49
C LEU A 195 -4.06 -13.55 7.87
N TYR A 196 -4.35 -14.62 8.63
CA TYR A 196 -4.86 -14.50 9.98
C TYR A 196 -3.88 -13.79 10.92
N ASN A 197 -2.61 -14.21 10.93
CA ASN A 197 -1.59 -13.65 11.81
C ASN A 197 -1.33 -12.16 11.54
N THR A 198 -1.39 -11.71 10.29
CA THR A 198 -1.23 -10.29 9.94
C THR A 198 -2.45 -9.45 10.34
N ALA A 199 -3.66 -9.99 10.19
CA ALA A 199 -4.87 -9.34 10.71
C ALA A 199 -4.83 -9.23 12.25
N LEU A 200 -4.41 -10.29 12.95
CA LEU A 200 -4.18 -10.29 14.39
C LEU A 200 -3.10 -9.28 14.80
N ALA A 201 -1.99 -9.20 14.06
CA ALA A 201 -0.93 -8.23 14.31
C ALA A 201 -1.46 -6.79 14.20
N SER A 202 -2.29 -6.50 13.19
CA SER A 202 -2.91 -5.19 13.05
C SER A 202 -3.78 -4.86 14.27
N ALA A 203 -4.66 -5.77 14.68
CA ALA A 203 -5.52 -5.57 15.85
C ALA A 203 -4.72 -5.37 17.16
N LYS A 204 -3.68 -6.17 17.39
CA LYS A 204 -2.81 -6.02 18.56
C LYS A 204 -2.00 -4.73 18.55
N VAL A 205 -1.56 -4.24 17.38
CA VAL A 205 -0.90 -2.94 17.27
C VAL A 205 -1.87 -1.79 17.54
N ILE A 206 -3.13 -1.89 17.10
CA ILE A 206 -4.18 -0.92 17.45
C ILE A 206 -4.44 -0.93 18.95
N GLU A 207 -4.53 -2.12 19.56
CA GLU A 207 -4.66 -2.28 21.01
C GLU A 207 -3.49 -1.60 21.75
N GLU A 208 -2.26 -1.81 21.27
CA GLU A 208 -1.06 -1.19 21.82
C GLU A 208 -1.08 0.33 21.65
N PHE A 209 -1.41 0.84 20.46
CA PHE A 209 -1.56 2.27 20.17
C PHE A 209 -2.52 2.93 21.18
N ARG A 210 -3.64 2.26 21.46
CA ARG A 210 -4.66 2.72 22.42
C ARG A 210 -4.19 2.69 23.88
N LYS A 211 -3.23 1.83 24.24
CA LYS A 211 -2.62 1.80 25.59
C LYS A 211 -1.61 2.92 25.80
N THR A 212 -1.01 3.45 24.74
CA THR A 212 -0.07 4.57 24.83
C THR A 212 -0.78 5.90 25.09
N GLU A 213 -0.04 6.94 25.49
CA GLU A 213 -0.56 8.31 25.64
C GLU A 213 -1.07 8.91 24.30
N MET A 214 -1.03 8.17 23.19
CA MET A 214 -1.38 8.68 21.87
C MET A 214 -2.86 9.03 21.69
N LEU A 215 -3.77 8.28 22.32
CA LEU A 215 -5.18 8.65 22.34
C LEU A 215 -5.43 10.03 22.98
N LYS A 216 -4.55 10.47 23.89
CA LYS A 216 -4.69 11.77 24.55
C LYS A 216 -4.20 12.94 23.68
N LYS A 217 -3.67 12.68 22.49
CA LYS A 217 -3.11 13.69 21.57
C LYS A 217 -3.83 13.75 20.21
N ASP A 218 -5.08 13.29 20.15
CA ASP A 218 -5.85 13.19 18.90
C ASP A 218 -5.15 12.35 17.82
N GLY A 219 -4.38 11.33 18.25
CA GLY A 219 -3.74 10.39 17.35
C GLY A 219 -4.75 9.38 16.80
N GLU A 220 -4.56 8.97 15.55
CA GLU A 220 -5.43 8.02 14.86
C GLU A 220 -4.61 6.92 14.21
N ILE A 221 -5.17 5.71 14.20
CA ILE A 221 -4.54 4.56 13.58
C ILE A 221 -5.47 3.88 12.57
N GLY A 222 -4.95 3.74 11.35
CA GLY A 222 -5.63 3.13 10.23
C GLY A 222 -4.95 1.87 9.72
N ILE A 223 -5.46 1.38 8.60
CA ILE A 223 -4.82 0.37 7.77
C ILE A 223 -4.94 0.79 6.30
N ILE A 224 -3.97 0.39 5.48
CA ILE A 224 -3.98 0.66 4.04
C ILE A 224 -4.31 -0.63 3.31
N LEU A 225 -5.41 -0.66 2.57
CA LEU A 225 -5.88 -1.84 1.82
C LEU A 225 -6.06 -1.52 0.34
N ASN A 226 -5.83 -2.50 -0.53
CA ASN A 226 -6.31 -2.46 -1.89
C ASN A 226 -7.73 -3.02 -1.93
N LEU A 227 -8.69 -2.20 -2.37
CA LEU A 227 -10.11 -2.56 -2.40
C LEU A 227 -10.66 -2.72 -3.82
N THR A 228 -9.79 -3.05 -4.77
CA THR A 228 -10.19 -3.26 -6.17
C THR A 228 -11.35 -4.26 -6.25
N PRO A 229 -12.53 -3.89 -6.77
CA PRO A 229 -13.65 -4.81 -6.89
C PRO A 229 -13.33 -5.98 -7.82
N SER A 230 -13.82 -7.18 -7.51
CA SER A 230 -13.85 -8.30 -8.45
C SER A 230 -15.03 -8.15 -9.40
N TYR A 231 -14.81 -7.55 -10.56
CA TYR A 231 -15.86 -7.44 -11.57
C TYR A 231 -16.13 -8.80 -12.23
N PRO A 232 -17.34 -9.36 -12.14
CA PRO A 232 -17.66 -10.59 -12.83
C PRO A 232 -17.65 -10.36 -14.35
N ARG A 233 -17.23 -11.37 -15.12
CA ARG A 233 -17.25 -11.34 -16.59
C ARG A 233 -18.64 -11.07 -17.14
N SER A 234 -19.67 -11.60 -16.48
CA SER A 234 -21.06 -11.47 -16.88
C SER A 234 -22.00 -11.58 -15.68
N GLU A 235 -23.30 -11.36 -15.90
CA GLU A 235 -24.36 -11.57 -14.89
C GLU A 235 -24.70 -13.05 -14.66
N ASN A 236 -23.98 -13.99 -15.29
CA ASN A 236 -24.14 -15.42 -15.03
C ASN A 236 -23.88 -15.72 -13.54
N GLU A 237 -24.74 -16.52 -12.92
CA GLU A 237 -24.67 -16.86 -11.49
C GLU A 237 -23.29 -17.41 -11.07
N GLU A 238 -22.64 -18.23 -11.90
CA GLU A 238 -21.32 -18.78 -11.58
C GLU A 238 -20.19 -17.74 -11.72
N ASP A 239 -20.29 -16.81 -12.67
CA ASP A 239 -19.33 -15.70 -12.78
C ASP A 239 -19.46 -14.75 -11.58
N VAL A 240 -20.69 -14.43 -11.18
CA VAL A 240 -20.98 -13.60 -9.99
C VAL A 240 -20.50 -14.28 -8.71
N LYS A 241 -20.72 -15.59 -8.58
CA LYS A 241 -20.24 -16.38 -7.45
C LYS A 241 -18.71 -16.42 -7.40
N ALA A 242 -18.04 -16.65 -8.52
CA ALA A 242 -16.58 -16.62 -8.62
C ALA A 242 -16.01 -15.26 -8.20
N ALA A 243 -16.63 -14.16 -8.65
CA ALA A 243 -16.27 -12.81 -8.24
C ALA A 243 -16.45 -12.57 -6.74
N LYS A 244 -17.57 -13.00 -6.15
CA LYS A 244 -17.82 -12.90 -4.70
C LYS A 244 -16.79 -13.67 -3.88
N ILE A 245 -16.39 -14.86 -4.33
CA ILE A 245 -15.34 -15.64 -3.66
C ILE A 245 -14.00 -14.90 -3.76
N SER A 246 -13.64 -14.40 -4.93
CA SER A 246 -12.41 -13.61 -5.12
C SER A 246 -12.36 -12.38 -4.19
N ASP A 247 -13.46 -11.64 -4.05
CA ASP A 247 -13.55 -10.52 -3.12
C ASP A 247 -13.44 -10.95 -1.65
N ALA A 248 -14.03 -12.09 -1.27
CA ALA A 248 -13.92 -12.61 0.09
C ALA A 248 -12.46 -12.86 0.49
N PHE A 249 -11.64 -13.36 -0.46
CA PHE A 249 -10.21 -13.62 -0.24
C PHE A 249 -9.35 -12.35 -0.29
N PHE A 250 -9.54 -11.49 -1.28
CA PHE A 250 -8.58 -10.41 -1.55
C PHE A 250 -8.96 -9.05 -0.97
N ASN A 251 -10.25 -8.83 -0.67
CA ASN A 251 -10.74 -7.57 -0.11
C ASN A 251 -11.27 -7.77 1.31
N ASN A 252 -12.31 -8.60 1.48
CA ASN A 252 -13.04 -8.72 2.74
C ASN A 252 -12.21 -9.35 3.85
N SER A 253 -11.24 -10.20 3.50
CA SER A 253 -10.35 -10.90 4.44
C SER A 253 -9.56 -9.98 5.37
N PHE A 254 -9.31 -8.73 4.97
CA PHE A 254 -8.71 -7.69 5.81
C PHE A 254 -9.64 -6.51 6.08
N LEU A 255 -10.54 -6.19 5.15
CA LEU A 255 -11.46 -5.07 5.32
C LEU A 255 -12.49 -5.32 6.44
N ASP A 256 -13.07 -6.52 6.48
CA ASP A 256 -14.07 -6.88 7.47
C ASP A 256 -13.48 -6.96 8.89
N PRO A 257 -12.34 -7.64 9.16
CA PRO A 257 -11.76 -7.62 10.50
C PRO A 257 -11.28 -6.22 10.90
N ALA A 258 -10.79 -5.39 9.97
CA ALA A 258 -10.35 -4.04 10.30
C ALA A 258 -11.50 -3.10 10.73
N ILE A 259 -12.70 -3.23 10.15
CA ILE A 259 -13.83 -2.30 10.37
C ILE A 259 -14.94 -2.88 11.25
N TYR A 260 -15.19 -4.18 11.11
CA TYR A 260 -16.23 -4.91 11.84
C TYR A 260 -15.68 -5.81 12.93
N GLY A 261 -14.36 -6.05 12.98
CA GLY A 261 -13.76 -6.88 14.01
C GLY A 261 -14.05 -8.38 13.85
N LYS A 262 -14.44 -8.82 12.65
CA LYS A 262 -14.73 -10.22 12.34
C LYS A 262 -14.36 -10.57 10.90
N PHE A 263 -13.95 -11.82 10.68
CA PHE A 263 -13.71 -12.35 9.34
C PHE A 263 -15.03 -12.63 8.61
N PRO A 264 -15.04 -12.59 7.26
CA PRO A 264 -16.24 -12.87 6.48
C PRO A 264 -16.61 -14.36 6.52
N GLU A 265 -17.89 -14.66 6.76
CA GLU A 265 -18.41 -16.05 6.86
C GLU A 265 -18.13 -16.87 5.60
N LEU A 266 -18.31 -16.26 4.41
CA LEU A 266 -18.03 -16.92 3.13
C LEU A 266 -16.57 -17.41 3.05
N LEU A 267 -15.61 -16.65 3.57
CA LEU A 267 -14.21 -17.05 3.60
C LEU A 267 -14.02 -18.22 4.54
N THR A 268 -14.47 -18.10 5.80
CA THR A 268 -14.27 -19.15 6.81
C THR A 268 -14.94 -20.46 6.40
N ASP A 269 -16.14 -20.43 5.83
CA ASP A 269 -16.85 -21.61 5.34
C ASP A 269 -16.07 -22.34 4.24
N ILE A 270 -15.48 -21.59 3.30
CA ILE A 270 -14.64 -22.16 2.22
C ILE A 270 -13.38 -22.79 2.83
N LEU A 271 -12.73 -22.10 3.76
CA LEU A 271 -11.49 -22.57 4.38
C LEU A 271 -11.68 -23.80 5.26
N GLU A 272 -12.77 -23.86 6.03
CA GLU A 272 -13.16 -25.03 6.82
C GLU A 272 -13.46 -26.23 5.92
N LYS A 273 -14.29 -26.02 4.89
CA LYS A 273 -14.65 -27.06 3.92
C LYS A 273 -13.42 -27.66 3.25
N ASP A 274 -12.43 -26.83 2.90
CA ASP A 274 -11.22 -27.27 2.22
C ASP A 274 -10.08 -27.67 3.18
N GLY A 275 -10.29 -27.59 4.51
CA GLY A 275 -9.31 -28.03 5.52
C GLY A 275 -8.06 -27.15 5.64
N VAL A 276 -8.17 -25.88 5.26
CA VAL A 276 -7.07 -24.89 5.27
C VAL A 276 -7.36 -23.67 6.15
N LEU A 277 -8.40 -23.73 6.99
CA LEU A 277 -8.65 -22.71 8.01
C LEU A 277 -7.41 -22.56 8.92
N TRP A 278 -7.09 -21.31 9.24
CA TRP A 278 -6.02 -20.95 10.16
C TRP A 278 -6.27 -21.46 11.58
N GLU A 279 -5.21 -21.52 12.37
CA GLU A 279 -5.25 -21.80 13.79
C GLU A 279 -5.40 -20.49 14.59
N ASN A 280 -6.52 -20.36 15.30
CA ASN A 280 -6.81 -19.21 16.16
C ASN A 280 -7.20 -19.64 17.58
N THR A 281 -7.21 -18.68 18.50
CA THR A 281 -7.85 -18.82 19.82
C THR A 281 -9.04 -17.88 19.96
N GLU A 282 -9.93 -18.13 20.92
CA GLU A 282 -11.04 -17.21 21.22
C GLU A 282 -10.54 -15.84 21.70
N GLU A 283 -9.45 -15.79 22.47
CA GLU A 283 -8.86 -14.54 22.94
C GLU A 283 -8.29 -13.70 21.79
N GLU A 284 -7.66 -14.33 20.80
CA GLU A 284 -7.18 -13.61 19.62
C GLU A 284 -8.33 -13.05 18.77
N LEU A 285 -9.40 -13.83 18.58
CA LEU A 285 -10.60 -13.33 17.90
C LEU A 285 -11.24 -12.17 18.67
N LYS A 286 -11.25 -12.24 20.00
CA LYS A 286 -11.72 -11.15 20.85
C LYS A 286 -10.87 -9.88 20.66
N ILE A 287 -9.54 -9.99 20.63
CA ILE A 287 -8.64 -8.87 20.34
C ILE A 287 -8.97 -8.23 18.98
N ILE A 288 -9.18 -9.04 17.94
CA ILE A 288 -9.60 -8.54 16.61
C ILE A 288 -10.93 -7.80 16.70
N SER A 289 -11.89 -8.34 17.45
CA SER A 289 -13.23 -7.75 17.58
C SER A 289 -13.25 -6.40 18.31
N GLU A 290 -12.36 -6.19 19.27
CA GLU A 290 -12.31 -5.00 20.11
C GLU A 290 -11.42 -3.88 19.52
N ASN A 291 -10.59 -4.20 18.52
CA ASN A 291 -9.53 -3.31 18.02
C ASN A 291 -9.62 -3.04 16.51
N THR A 292 -10.66 -2.29 16.12
CA THR A 292 -10.88 -1.80 14.75
C THR A 292 -10.18 -0.47 14.46
N VAL A 293 -10.00 -0.14 13.19
CA VAL A 293 -9.31 1.10 12.75
C VAL A 293 -10.16 2.37 12.91
N ASP A 294 -9.49 3.53 13.01
CA ASP A 294 -10.11 4.86 13.07
C ASP A 294 -10.36 5.45 11.67
N PHE A 295 -9.53 5.08 10.70
CA PHE A 295 -9.66 5.46 9.29
C PHE A 295 -9.12 4.37 8.37
N LEU A 296 -9.48 4.46 7.09
CA LEU A 296 -9.03 3.54 6.05
C LEU A 296 -8.25 4.29 4.97
N GLY A 297 -7.08 3.78 4.58
CA GLY A 297 -6.48 4.17 3.31
C GLY A 297 -6.74 3.12 2.24
N VAL A 298 -7.03 3.59 1.03
CA VAL A 298 -7.41 2.77 -0.11
C VAL A 298 -6.41 2.91 -1.25
N ASN A 299 -5.82 1.80 -1.67
CA ASN A 299 -4.97 1.71 -2.85
C ASN A 299 -5.81 1.26 -4.05
N TYR A 300 -5.62 1.90 -5.21
CA TYR A 300 -6.22 1.48 -6.47
C TYR A 300 -5.34 1.84 -7.67
N TYR A 301 -5.13 0.88 -8.58
CA TYR A 301 -4.27 1.06 -9.77
C TYR A 301 -4.86 0.48 -11.05
N GLN A 302 -5.49 -0.69 -10.97
CA GLN A 302 -6.08 -1.41 -12.09
C GLN A 302 -7.29 -2.22 -11.59
N PRO A 303 -8.29 -2.51 -12.44
CA PRO A 303 -9.41 -3.36 -12.06
C PRO A 303 -9.00 -4.83 -11.95
N ARG A 304 -9.77 -5.61 -11.18
CA ARG A 304 -9.73 -7.07 -11.16
C ARG A 304 -10.99 -7.59 -11.84
N ARG A 305 -10.82 -8.48 -12.81
CA ARG A 305 -11.94 -9.07 -13.56
C ARG A 305 -11.90 -10.59 -13.40
N ILE A 306 -13.04 -11.17 -13.04
CA ILE A 306 -13.15 -12.56 -12.62
C ILE A 306 -14.24 -13.29 -13.41
N LYS A 307 -14.00 -14.56 -13.72
CA LYS A 307 -15.00 -15.48 -14.29
C LYS A 307 -15.03 -16.78 -13.51
N ALA A 308 -16.11 -17.55 -13.68
CA ALA A 308 -16.15 -18.94 -13.27
C ALA A 308 -14.99 -19.72 -13.91
N ARG A 309 -14.49 -20.73 -13.20
CA ARG A 309 -13.47 -21.62 -13.76
C ARG A 309 -14.01 -22.36 -14.97
N GLU A 310 -13.26 -22.30 -16.06
CA GLU A 310 -13.52 -23.06 -17.28
C GLU A 310 -12.51 -24.20 -17.46
N THR A 311 -11.42 -24.16 -16.68
CA THR A 311 -10.37 -25.16 -16.66
C THR A 311 -10.30 -25.87 -15.30
N GLU A 312 -10.00 -27.16 -15.31
CA GLU A 312 -9.78 -27.92 -14.07
C GLU A 312 -8.60 -27.32 -13.28
N PHE A 313 -8.76 -27.18 -11.96
CA PHE A 313 -7.70 -26.70 -11.10
C PHE A 313 -6.80 -27.86 -10.68
N ASP A 314 -5.56 -27.86 -11.16
CA ASP A 314 -4.58 -28.88 -10.82
C ASP A 314 -3.99 -28.64 -9.42
N ILE A 315 -4.68 -29.19 -8.40
CA ILE A 315 -4.24 -29.16 -7.01
C ILE A 315 -2.92 -29.90 -6.80
N SER A 316 -2.63 -30.92 -7.63
CA SER A 316 -1.43 -31.76 -7.48
C SER A 316 -0.17 -31.00 -7.85
N LYS A 317 -0.29 -30.08 -8.81
CA LYS A 317 0.80 -29.22 -9.26
C LYS A 317 0.94 -27.93 -8.44
N ASN A 318 -0.18 -27.32 -8.07
CA ASN A 318 -0.19 -25.97 -7.49
C ASN A 318 -0.38 -25.94 -5.96
N GLY A 319 -0.71 -27.09 -5.34
CA GLY A 319 -1.25 -27.11 -3.98
C GLY A 319 -2.66 -26.52 -3.92
N TRP A 320 -3.19 -26.32 -2.72
CA TRP A 320 -4.44 -25.58 -2.54
C TRP A 320 -4.19 -24.07 -2.69
N LEU A 321 -5.00 -23.40 -3.51
CA LEU A 321 -5.03 -21.93 -3.69
C LEU A 321 -6.48 -21.47 -3.90
N PRO A 322 -6.82 -20.21 -3.56
CA PRO A 322 -8.16 -19.67 -3.77
C PRO A 322 -8.58 -19.67 -5.25
N ASP A 323 -7.63 -19.62 -6.18
CA ASP A 323 -7.82 -19.78 -7.63
C ASP A 323 -8.59 -21.06 -8.02
N LYS A 324 -8.68 -22.05 -7.13
CA LYS A 324 -9.59 -23.20 -7.30
C LYS A 324 -11.06 -22.80 -7.54
N TYR A 325 -11.46 -21.60 -7.13
CA TYR A 325 -12.84 -21.14 -7.22
C TYR A 325 -13.13 -20.15 -8.35
N PHE A 326 -12.10 -19.57 -8.97
CA PHE A 326 -12.26 -18.52 -9.96
C PHE A 326 -11.10 -18.47 -10.95
N GLU A 327 -11.29 -17.79 -12.08
CA GLU A 327 -10.23 -17.46 -13.03
C GLU A 327 -10.23 -15.95 -13.30
N ASN A 328 -9.04 -15.39 -13.56
CA ASN A 328 -8.93 -14.04 -14.10
C ASN A 328 -9.58 -13.97 -15.49
N TYR A 329 -10.32 -12.91 -15.75
CA TYR A 329 -10.95 -12.63 -17.03
C TYR A 329 -10.25 -11.48 -17.76
N ASP A 330 -9.71 -11.77 -18.93
CA ASP A 330 -9.17 -10.74 -19.82
C ASP A 330 -10.28 -10.16 -20.71
N MET A 331 -10.83 -9.00 -20.32
CA MET A 331 -11.93 -8.37 -21.04
C MET A 331 -11.50 -7.84 -22.43
N PRO A 332 -12.12 -8.31 -23.53
CA PRO A 332 -11.85 -7.79 -24.87
C PRO A 332 -12.14 -6.30 -24.98
N GLY A 333 -11.25 -5.55 -25.64
CA GLY A 333 -11.44 -4.11 -25.86
C GLY A 333 -11.18 -3.22 -24.65
N LYS A 334 -10.69 -3.78 -23.53
CA LYS A 334 -10.30 -3.01 -22.36
C LYS A 334 -9.23 -1.97 -22.69
N ARG A 335 -9.30 -0.80 -22.04
CA ARG A 335 -8.29 0.25 -22.19
C ARG A 335 -7.05 -0.12 -21.39
N MET A 336 -5.88 -0.03 -22.02
CA MET A 336 -4.62 -0.51 -21.45
C MET A 336 -3.58 0.58 -21.29
N ASN A 337 -2.91 0.60 -20.13
CA ASN A 337 -1.58 1.18 -20.00
C ASN A 337 -0.58 0.21 -20.65
N ILE A 338 -0.24 0.49 -21.91
CA ILE A 338 0.67 -0.34 -22.71
C ILE A 338 2.09 -0.44 -22.13
N TYR A 339 2.50 0.51 -21.29
CA TYR A 339 3.83 0.52 -20.68
C TYR A 339 3.96 -0.43 -19.49
N ARG A 340 2.83 -0.84 -18.90
CA ARG A 340 2.80 -1.67 -17.68
C ARG A 340 2.05 -2.99 -17.87
N GLY A 341 1.17 -3.07 -18.88
CA GLY A 341 0.27 -4.19 -19.09
C GLY A 341 -0.92 -4.20 -18.13
N TRP A 342 -1.32 -3.03 -17.62
CA TRP A 342 -2.45 -2.87 -16.69
C TRP A 342 -3.64 -2.22 -17.37
N GLU A 343 -4.84 -2.67 -17.01
CA GLU A 343 -6.09 -2.06 -17.48
C GLU A 343 -6.34 -0.72 -16.77
N ILE A 344 -6.85 0.28 -17.49
CA ILE A 344 -7.20 1.60 -16.97
C ILE A 344 -8.72 1.71 -16.87
N TYR A 345 -9.27 1.64 -15.65
CA TYR A 345 -10.71 1.66 -15.37
C TYR A 345 -11.09 2.57 -14.19
N PRO A 346 -11.09 3.91 -14.36
CA PRO A 346 -11.22 4.88 -13.27
C PRO A 346 -12.56 4.81 -12.53
N GLN A 347 -13.61 4.29 -13.15
CA GLN A 347 -14.91 4.07 -12.51
C GLN A 347 -14.80 3.20 -11.24
N ALA A 348 -13.80 2.33 -11.14
CA ALA A 348 -13.60 1.54 -9.92
C ALA A 348 -13.41 2.38 -8.66
N ILE A 349 -12.85 3.60 -8.75
CA ILE A 349 -12.77 4.48 -7.58
C ILE A 349 -14.17 4.87 -7.09
N TYR A 350 -15.11 5.13 -7.99
CA TYR A 350 -16.50 5.40 -7.63
C TYR A 350 -17.14 4.16 -6.98
N ASP A 351 -16.94 2.98 -7.56
CA ASP A 351 -17.51 1.73 -7.02
C ASP A 351 -16.93 1.40 -5.63
N ILE A 352 -15.63 1.63 -5.41
CA ILE A 352 -14.96 1.47 -4.11
C ILE A 352 -15.56 2.45 -3.09
N ALA A 353 -15.68 3.73 -3.46
CA ALA A 353 -16.24 4.75 -2.60
C ALA A 353 -17.68 4.42 -2.17
N LYS A 354 -18.50 3.94 -3.12
CA LYS A 354 -19.87 3.50 -2.86
C LYS A 354 -19.91 2.27 -1.94
N ASN A 355 -19.03 1.29 -2.15
CA ASN A 355 -18.93 0.14 -1.25
C ASN A 355 -18.59 0.57 0.19
N ILE A 356 -17.63 1.48 0.38
CA ILE A 356 -17.27 1.97 1.72
C ILE A 356 -18.44 2.72 2.36
N GLN A 357 -19.10 3.58 1.60
CA GLN A 357 -20.25 4.36 2.07
C GLN A 357 -21.42 3.46 2.50
N ASP A 358 -21.80 2.51 1.66
CA ASP A 358 -23.03 1.75 1.82
C ASP A 358 -22.83 0.51 2.72
N ASN A 359 -21.63 -0.09 2.71
CA ASN A 359 -21.37 -1.38 3.37
C ASN A 359 -20.31 -1.33 4.48
N TYR A 360 -19.64 -0.20 4.74
CA TYR A 360 -18.57 -0.09 5.74
C TYR A 360 -18.69 1.14 6.63
N LYS A 361 -19.92 1.41 7.08
CA LYS A 361 -20.27 2.49 8.02
C LYS A 361 -19.92 3.90 7.51
N ASN A 362 -19.64 4.06 6.22
CA ASN A 362 -19.06 5.27 5.65
C ASN A 362 -17.87 5.79 6.49
N ILE A 363 -17.03 4.86 6.98
CA ILE A 363 -15.83 5.20 7.75
C ILE A 363 -15.02 6.23 6.97
N LYS A 364 -14.41 7.20 7.66
CA LYS A 364 -13.57 8.16 6.97
C LYS A 364 -12.41 7.44 6.30
N TRP A 365 -12.15 7.80 5.06
CA TRP A 365 -11.15 7.13 4.25
C TRP A 365 -10.46 8.09 3.29
N PHE A 366 -9.35 7.68 2.70
CA PHE A 366 -8.70 8.44 1.64
C PHE A 366 -8.12 7.49 0.62
N ILE A 367 -7.95 7.95 -0.63
CA ILE A 367 -7.11 7.22 -1.58
C ILE A 367 -5.67 7.37 -1.10
N SER A 368 -5.07 6.29 -0.63
CA SER A 368 -3.69 6.27 -0.13
C SER A 368 -2.67 6.01 -1.24
N GLU A 369 -3.10 5.37 -2.33
CA GLU A 369 -2.29 5.21 -3.53
C GLU A 369 -3.16 5.14 -4.80
N ASN A 370 -2.85 6.00 -5.77
CA ASN A 370 -3.26 5.85 -7.17
C ASN A 370 -2.16 6.40 -8.07
N GLY A 371 -1.82 5.70 -9.16
CA GLY A 371 -0.66 6.08 -9.98
C GLY A 371 -0.60 5.36 -11.32
N MET A 372 0.09 5.98 -12.28
CA MET A 372 0.35 5.40 -13.59
C MET A 372 1.86 5.31 -13.85
N GLY A 373 2.33 4.08 -13.96
CA GLY A 373 3.73 3.77 -14.28
C GLY A 373 3.98 3.79 -15.78
N VAL A 374 4.99 4.54 -16.22
CA VAL A 374 5.40 4.63 -17.63
C VAL A 374 6.88 4.31 -17.79
N GLU A 375 7.18 3.45 -18.76
CA GLU A 375 8.55 3.06 -19.10
C GLU A 375 9.14 4.01 -20.15
N GLY A 376 10.42 4.38 -19.95
CA GLY A 376 11.17 5.20 -20.89
C GLY A 376 10.66 6.65 -21.00
N GLU A 377 10.37 7.30 -19.87
CA GLU A 377 9.84 8.68 -19.86
C GLU A 377 10.79 9.73 -20.45
N GLU A 378 12.07 9.40 -20.58
CA GLU A 378 13.10 10.21 -21.24
C GLU A 378 12.69 10.68 -22.64
N LYS A 379 11.89 9.88 -23.37
CA LYS A 379 11.38 10.24 -24.71
C LYS A 379 10.38 11.40 -24.71
N PHE A 380 9.86 11.77 -23.55
CA PHE A 380 8.92 12.89 -23.37
C PHE A 380 9.60 14.13 -22.78
N LYS A 381 10.93 14.16 -22.68
CA LYS A 381 11.65 15.36 -22.23
C LYS A 381 11.59 16.46 -23.28
N ASN A 382 11.24 17.67 -22.84
CA ASN A 382 11.32 18.89 -23.63
C ASN A 382 12.76 19.45 -23.69
N GLU A 383 12.96 20.56 -24.40
CA GLU A 383 14.27 21.20 -24.56
C GLU A 383 14.89 21.71 -23.24
N GLN A 384 14.08 21.90 -22.20
CA GLN A 384 14.51 22.29 -20.85
C GLN A 384 14.80 21.09 -19.94
N GLY A 385 14.65 19.85 -20.46
CA GLY A 385 14.89 18.62 -19.71
C GLY A 385 13.73 18.18 -18.80
N ILE A 386 12.57 18.84 -18.89
CA ILE A 386 11.36 18.50 -18.13
C ILE A 386 10.58 17.43 -18.90
N ILE A 387 10.15 16.38 -18.20
CA ILE A 387 9.28 15.34 -18.76
C ILE A 387 7.86 15.91 -18.88
N GLU A 388 7.33 15.95 -20.11
CA GLU A 388 5.96 16.36 -20.43
C GLU A 388 5.01 15.16 -20.29
N ASP A 389 4.63 14.83 -19.06
CA ASP A 389 3.83 13.66 -18.72
C ASP A 389 2.32 13.92 -18.67
N ASP A 390 1.77 14.46 -19.76
CA ASP A 390 0.32 14.72 -19.90
C ASP A 390 -0.52 13.45 -19.66
N TYR A 391 -0.02 12.27 -20.06
CA TYR A 391 -0.68 10.99 -19.79
C TYR A 391 -0.94 10.73 -18.30
N ARG A 392 -0.07 11.23 -17.42
CA ARG A 392 -0.22 11.08 -15.96
C ARG A 392 -1.24 12.07 -15.43
N ILE A 393 -1.24 13.30 -15.95
CA ILE A 393 -2.25 14.32 -15.63
C ILE A 393 -3.64 13.82 -16.03
N ASP A 394 -3.78 13.30 -17.25
CA ASP A 394 -5.03 12.76 -17.78
C ASP A 394 -5.53 11.58 -16.93
N PHE A 395 -4.64 10.63 -16.61
CA PHE A 395 -4.96 9.53 -15.71
C PHE A 395 -5.50 10.02 -14.37
N PHE A 396 -4.84 10.99 -13.71
CA PHE A 396 -5.33 11.50 -12.42
C PHE A 396 -6.64 12.26 -12.55
N ARG A 397 -6.82 13.07 -13.59
CA ARG A 397 -8.07 13.81 -13.81
C ARG A 397 -9.26 12.87 -14.01
N GLU A 398 -9.08 11.78 -14.75
CA GLU A 398 -10.09 10.74 -14.90
C GLU A 398 -10.51 10.12 -13.57
N HIS A 399 -9.53 9.63 -12.80
CA HIS A 399 -9.76 8.97 -11.51
C HIS A 399 -10.38 9.92 -10.48
N LEU A 400 -9.88 11.15 -10.39
CA LEU A 400 -10.40 12.18 -9.50
C LEU A 400 -11.81 12.65 -9.88
N THR A 401 -12.18 12.61 -11.16
CA THR A 401 -13.56 12.94 -11.59
C THR A 401 -14.56 11.93 -11.01
N HIS A 402 -14.23 10.63 -11.03
CA HIS A 402 -15.04 9.59 -10.39
C HIS A 402 -15.04 9.70 -8.87
N LEU A 403 -13.89 10.01 -8.25
CA LEU A 403 -13.81 10.23 -6.81
C LEU A 403 -14.68 11.41 -6.36
N HIS A 404 -14.58 12.54 -7.07
CA HIS A 404 -15.36 13.73 -6.78
C HIS A 404 -16.86 13.43 -6.84
N ARG A 405 -17.31 12.70 -7.86
CA ARG A 405 -18.72 12.28 -7.95
C ARG A 405 -19.15 11.49 -6.71
N ALA A 406 -18.35 10.53 -6.24
CA ALA A 406 -18.70 9.78 -5.04
C ALA A 406 -18.71 10.63 -3.77
N ILE A 407 -17.78 11.61 -3.65
CA ILE A 407 -17.75 12.56 -2.54
C ILE A 407 -19.02 13.42 -2.51
N GLU A 408 -19.44 13.97 -3.65
CA GLU A 408 -20.68 14.73 -3.78
C GLU A 408 -21.93 13.89 -3.44
N GLU A 409 -21.86 12.58 -3.69
CA GLU A 409 -22.91 11.61 -3.33
C GLU A 409 -22.78 11.09 -1.87
N GLY A 410 -21.86 11.64 -1.08
CA GLY A 410 -21.79 11.46 0.38
C GLY A 410 -20.73 10.47 0.88
N SER A 411 -19.85 9.95 0.01
CA SER A 411 -18.71 9.14 0.46
C SER A 411 -17.74 9.98 1.31
N ASN A 412 -17.36 9.47 2.48
CA ASN A 412 -16.50 10.15 3.45
C ASN A 412 -15.00 10.08 3.09
N CYS A 413 -14.67 10.44 1.85
CA CYS A 413 -13.29 10.51 1.39
C CYS A 413 -12.69 11.88 1.72
N PHE A 414 -11.59 11.91 2.48
CA PHE A 414 -10.95 13.15 2.93
C PHE A 414 -9.60 13.45 2.24
N GLY A 415 -9.16 12.60 1.31
CA GLY A 415 -7.85 12.76 0.71
C GLY A 415 -7.56 11.93 -0.54
N TYR A 416 -6.50 12.33 -1.22
CA TYR A 416 -5.96 11.66 -2.39
C TYR A 416 -4.43 11.74 -2.40
N HIS A 417 -3.80 10.58 -2.23
CA HIS A 417 -2.36 10.39 -2.32
C HIS A 417 -2.03 9.66 -3.61
N THR A 418 -1.18 10.28 -4.42
CA THR A 418 -0.65 9.62 -5.60
C THR A 418 0.49 8.67 -5.22
N TRP A 419 0.66 7.59 -5.96
CA TRP A 419 1.94 6.89 -6.00
C TRP A 419 2.69 7.38 -7.23
N THR A 420 3.75 8.19 -7.09
CA THR A 420 4.59 8.50 -5.90
C THR A 420 5.07 9.97 -5.98
N PRO A 421 5.69 10.61 -4.97
CA PRO A 421 6.14 11.99 -5.16
C PRO A 421 7.39 12.06 -6.07
N ILE A 422 8.41 11.28 -5.74
CA ILE A 422 9.65 11.10 -6.52
C ILE A 422 9.66 9.67 -7.01
N ASP A 423 10.07 9.47 -8.28
CA ASP A 423 10.31 8.13 -8.80
C ASP A 423 11.11 7.28 -7.80
N CYS A 424 10.52 6.17 -7.38
CA CYS A 424 11.04 5.29 -6.34
C CYS A 424 11.28 3.88 -6.86
N TRP A 425 12.05 3.10 -6.11
CA TRP A 425 12.40 1.73 -6.48
C TRP A 425 11.17 0.82 -6.35
N SER A 426 10.64 0.30 -7.45
CA SER A 426 9.41 -0.49 -7.51
C SER A 426 9.69 -2.00 -7.44
N TRP A 427 10.28 -2.46 -6.33
CA TRP A 427 10.55 -3.89 -6.10
C TRP A 427 11.38 -4.52 -7.21
N THR A 428 11.00 -5.70 -7.72
CA THR A 428 11.68 -6.37 -8.84
C THR A 428 11.59 -5.60 -10.16
N ASN A 429 10.61 -4.70 -10.32
CA ASN A 429 10.56 -3.80 -11.47
C ASN A 429 11.57 -2.65 -11.36
N ALA A 430 12.19 -2.44 -10.19
CA ALA A 430 13.12 -1.38 -9.91
C ALA A 430 12.65 -0.03 -10.49
N TYR A 431 13.36 0.51 -11.48
CA TYR A 431 13.04 1.79 -12.12
C TYR A 431 12.55 1.66 -13.57
N LYS A 432 12.12 0.46 -13.98
CA LYS A 432 11.56 0.20 -15.31
C LYS A 432 10.40 1.15 -15.61
N ASN A 433 9.44 1.21 -14.68
CA ASN A 433 8.29 2.09 -14.76
C ASN A 433 8.46 3.24 -13.77
N ARG A 434 8.28 4.47 -14.24
CA ARG A 434 8.34 5.71 -13.46
C ARG A 434 6.93 6.19 -13.14
N TYR A 435 6.72 6.64 -11.91
CA TYR A 435 5.41 6.96 -11.34
C TYR A 435 5.35 8.38 -10.76
N GLY A 436 6.51 8.96 -10.48
CA GLY A 436 6.66 10.18 -9.69
C GLY A 436 6.19 11.43 -10.39
N PHE A 437 5.75 12.42 -9.61
CA PHE A 437 5.68 13.82 -10.05
C PHE A 437 7.05 14.42 -10.30
N ILE A 438 8.08 13.83 -9.69
CA ILE A 438 9.47 14.26 -9.76
C ILE A 438 10.31 13.08 -10.25
N SER A 439 11.07 13.29 -11.32
CA SER A 439 11.99 12.26 -11.84
C SER A 439 13.25 12.18 -11.00
N VAL A 440 13.85 10.99 -10.89
CA VAL A 440 15.22 10.82 -10.36
C VAL A 440 16.15 10.26 -11.43
N ASP A 441 17.26 10.96 -11.68
CA ASP A 441 18.38 10.43 -12.44
C ASP A 441 19.20 9.48 -11.55
N LEU A 442 19.28 8.19 -11.90
CA LEU A 442 19.86 7.19 -11.00
C LEU A 442 21.37 7.37 -10.76
N PRO A 443 22.20 7.68 -11.78
CA PRO A 443 23.63 7.88 -11.57
C PRO A 443 23.96 9.09 -10.69
N THR A 444 23.26 10.22 -10.88
CA THR A 444 23.56 11.47 -10.16
C THR A 444 22.68 11.70 -8.92
N GLN A 445 21.57 10.97 -8.81
CA GLN A 445 20.50 11.19 -7.83
C GLN A 445 19.89 12.59 -7.89
N ILE A 446 20.03 13.29 -9.02
CA ILE A 446 19.38 14.60 -9.25
C ILE A 446 17.88 14.39 -9.48
N LYS A 447 17.08 15.20 -8.80
CA LYS A 447 15.62 15.21 -8.91
C LYS A 447 15.12 16.41 -9.70
N THR A 448 14.20 16.18 -10.63
CA THR A 448 13.63 17.22 -11.51
C THR A 448 12.10 17.11 -11.53
N ILE A 449 11.41 18.21 -11.27
CA ILE A 449 9.95 18.27 -11.29
C ILE A 449 9.45 18.03 -12.72
N LYS A 450 8.51 17.10 -12.90
CA LYS A 450 7.82 16.83 -14.18
C LYS A 450 6.64 17.80 -14.36
N LYS A 451 6.06 17.86 -15.56
CA LYS A 451 4.87 18.68 -15.84
C LYS A 451 3.73 18.40 -14.83
N SER A 452 3.50 17.13 -14.52
CA SER A 452 2.49 16.69 -13.54
C SER A 452 2.75 17.23 -12.12
N GLY A 453 4.00 17.47 -11.73
CA GLY A 453 4.36 18.12 -10.47
C GLY A 453 3.91 19.57 -10.38
N TYR A 454 3.99 20.32 -11.50
CA TYR A 454 3.42 21.67 -11.56
C TYR A 454 1.88 21.64 -11.61
N TRP A 455 1.30 20.61 -12.22
CA TRP A 455 -0.16 20.43 -12.23
C TRP A 455 -0.71 20.19 -10.82
N ILE A 456 -0.14 19.24 -10.04
CA ILE A 456 -0.63 18.94 -8.69
C ILE A 456 -0.48 20.14 -7.75
N LYS A 457 0.56 20.96 -7.94
CA LYS A 457 0.69 22.24 -7.22
C LYS A 457 -0.52 23.12 -7.39
N LYS A 458 -0.93 23.34 -8.65
CA LYS A 458 -2.10 24.16 -8.96
C LYS A 458 -3.37 23.55 -8.37
N VAL A 459 -3.55 22.22 -8.47
CA VAL A 459 -4.70 21.52 -7.90
C VAL A 459 -4.76 21.71 -6.39
N SER A 460 -3.65 21.52 -5.68
CA SER A 460 -3.58 21.69 -4.22
C SER A 460 -3.84 23.14 -3.78
N GLU A 461 -3.31 24.13 -4.49
CA GLU A 461 -3.50 25.56 -4.18
C GLU A 461 -4.93 26.04 -4.44
N THR A 462 -5.59 25.50 -5.48
CA THR A 462 -6.95 25.90 -5.87
C THR A 462 -8.04 25.01 -5.30
N ASN A 463 -7.67 23.82 -4.81
CA ASN A 463 -8.56 22.75 -4.35
C ASN A 463 -9.59 22.31 -5.40
N GLU A 464 -9.22 22.37 -6.68
CA GLU A 464 -10.09 22.01 -7.81
C GLU A 464 -9.33 21.33 -8.96
N ILE A 465 -10.06 20.58 -9.79
CA ILE A 465 -9.57 20.06 -11.06
C ILE A 465 -10.50 20.44 -12.22
N ASP A 466 -9.97 20.40 -13.44
CA ASP A 466 -10.80 20.37 -14.65
C ASP A 466 -11.38 18.97 -14.84
N SER A 467 -12.71 18.86 -14.90
CA SER A 467 -13.42 17.59 -15.10
C SER A 467 -12.90 16.83 -16.32
N TRP A 468 -12.89 15.51 -16.25
CA TRP A 468 -12.75 14.67 -17.43
C TRP A 468 -14.12 14.44 -18.07
N ASP A 469 -14.19 14.38 -19.40
CA ASP A 469 -15.44 14.06 -20.09
C ASP A 469 -15.75 12.57 -19.84
N ILE A 470 -16.82 12.30 -19.07
CA ILE A 470 -17.32 10.96 -18.76
C ILE A 470 -18.13 10.42 -19.94
#